data_AF-A0AAV2PLZ4-F1
#
_entry.id   AF-A0AAV2PLZ4-F1
#
_cell.length_a   1.000
_cell.length_b   1.000
_cell.length_c   1.000
_cell.angle_alpha   90.00
_cell.angle_beta   90.00
_cell.angle_gamma   90.00
#
_symmetry.space_group_name_H-M   'P 1'
#
loop_
_entity.id
_entity.type
_entity.pdbx_description
1 polymer ?
#
loop_
_entity_poly.entity_id
_entity_poly.type
_entity_poly.pdbx_seq_one_letter_code
_entity_poly.pdbx_strand_id
1 'polypeptide(L)'
;KRGTTDGANTTIFEELYTKVANLDEDQCGLRLICELAQKRNHQLTGKEKLVMLPYSGESAHDGSKFGLYDEAVWHGQEERECHVVYPLCTFSASLIMEQIDQLNSL
;
A
#
# COMPACT_ATOMS: atom_id res chain seq x y z
N LYS A 1 32.81 -13.19 -8.79
CA LYS A 1 32.47 -12.71 -7.44
C LYS A 1 31.15 -11.96 -7.56
N ARG A 2 30.02 -12.61 -7.26
CA ARG A 2 28.69 -11.97 -7.32
C ARG A 2 28.53 -11.15 -6.03
N GLY A 3 28.34 -9.85 -6.19
CA GLY A 3 28.20 -8.91 -5.08
C GLY A 3 26.84 -9.07 -4.41
N THR A 4 26.88 -9.13 -3.10
CA THR A 4 25.75 -9.22 -2.17
C THR A 4 25.10 -7.83 -2.08
N THR A 5 24.13 -7.51 -2.94
CA THR A 5 23.40 -6.22 -2.91
C THR A 5 21.95 -6.33 -2.45
N ASP A 6 21.39 -7.53 -2.36
CA ASP A 6 19.96 -7.71 -2.10
C ASP A 6 19.57 -7.43 -0.64
N GLY A 7 20.50 -7.60 0.31
CA GLY A 7 20.23 -7.38 1.74
C GLY A 7 20.10 -5.90 2.14
N ALA A 8 20.85 -4.99 1.50
CA ALA A 8 20.87 -3.57 1.89
C ALA A 8 19.68 -2.77 1.36
N ASN A 9 19.15 -3.14 0.19
CA ASN A 9 17.94 -2.49 -0.36
C ASN A 9 16.70 -2.88 0.45
N THR A 10 16.63 -4.15 0.86
CA THR A 10 15.53 -4.74 1.62
C THR A 10 15.27 -3.99 2.93
N THR A 11 16.32 -3.55 3.64
CA THR A 11 16.22 -2.82 4.91
C THR A 11 15.85 -1.35 4.73
N ILE A 12 16.32 -0.68 3.68
CA ILE A 12 15.96 0.73 3.40
C ILE A 12 14.46 0.86 3.13
N PHE A 13 13.92 -0.08 2.35
CA PHE A 13 12.50 -0.12 2.07
C PHE A 13 11.70 -0.36 3.36
N GLU A 14 12.07 -1.34 4.20
CA GLU A 14 11.42 -1.60 5.50
C GLU A 14 11.38 -0.36 6.41
N GLU A 15 12.50 0.36 6.53
CA GLU A 15 12.58 1.58 7.32
C GLU A 15 11.67 2.67 6.76
N LEU A 16 11.61 2.82 5.44
CA LEU A 16 10.72 3.78 4.79
C LEU A 16 9.25 3.42 5.04
N TYR A 17 8.87 2.13 4.95
CA TYR A 17 7.50 1.72 5.26
C TYR A 17 7.14 1.94 6.71
N THR A 18 8.06 1.64 7.63
CA THR A 18 7.81 1.88 9.06
C THR A 18 7.52 3.36 9.30
N LYS A 19 8.26 4.26 8.63
CA LYS A 19 7.98 5.70 8.67
C LYS A 19 6.64 6.06 8.05
N VAL A 20 6.31 5.53 6.88
CA VAL A 20 5.02 5.79 6.21
C VAL A 20 3.85 5.30 7.07
N ALA A 21 3.93 4.08 7.61
CA ALA A 21 2.91 3.53 8.50
C ALA A 21 2.72 4.39 9.77
N ASN A 22 3.80 4.94 10.32
CA ASN A 22 3.72 5.85 11.47
C ASN A 22 3.15 7.24 11.11
N LEU A 23 3.18 7.65 9.84
CA LEU A 23 2.60 8.91 9.37
C LEU A 23 1.14 8.75 8.91
N ASP A 24 0.69 7.52 8.65
CA ASP A 24 -0.65 7.21 8.15
C ASP A 24 -1.69 7.14 9.29
N GLU A 25 -1.70 8.14 10.17
CA GLU A 25 -2.61 8.20 11.33
C GLU A 25 -4.08 8.27 10.89
N ASP A 26 -4.35 8.90 9.74
CA ASP A 26 -5.68 9.01 9.14
C ASP A 26 -6.07 7.78 8.30
N GLN A 27 -5.23 6.74 8.25
CA GLN A 27 -5.46 5.47 7.52
C GLN A 27 -5.67 5.63 6.01
N CYS A 28 -5.27 6.74 5.40
CA CYS A 28 -5.48 6.97 3.99
C CYS A 28 -4.57 6.13 3.10
N GLY A 29 -3.35 5.83 3.53
CA GLY A 29 -2.52 4.83 2.87
C GLY A 29 -3.16 3.45 2.91
N LEU A 30 -3.63 3.00 4.08
CA LEU A 30 -4.31 1.70 4.23
C LEU A 30 -5.57 1.63 3.36
N ARG A 31 -6.37 2.70 3.35
CA ARG A 31 -7.56 2.81 2.51
C ARG A 31 -7.23 2.72 1.02
N LEU A 32 -6.18 3.43 0.58
CA LEU A 32 -5.68 3.37 -0.79
C LEU A 32 -5.32 1.95 -1.19
N ILE A 33 -4.47 1.28 -0.41
CA ILE A 33 -3.99 -0.07 -0.72
C ILE A 33 -5.14 -1.09 -0.77
N CYS A 34 -6.09 -1.01 0.15
CA CYS A 34 -7.29 -1.86 0.14
C CYS A 34 -8.13 -1.69 -1.12
N GLU A 35 -8.47 -0.45 -1.51
CA GLU A 35 -9.29 -0.22 -2.71
C GLU A 35 -8.54 -0.54 -4.01
N LEU A 36 -7.20 -0.37 -4.04
CA LEU A 36 -6.39 -0.81 -5.18
C LEU A 36 -6.34 -2.33 -5.29
N ALA A 37 -6.28 -3.05 -4.18
CA ALA A 37 -6.28 -4.51 -4.15
C ALA A 37 -7.57 -5.15 -4.68
N GLN A 38 -8.69 -4.40 -4.71
CA GLN A 38 -9.95 -4.84 -5.34
C GLN A 38 -9.90 -4.82 -6.87
N LYS A 39 -8.94 -4.09 -7.46
CA LYS A 39 -8.79 -4.01 -8.93
C LYS A 39 -8.03 -5.23 -9.44
N ARG A 40 -8.45 -5.74 -10.60
CA ARG A 40 -7.65 -6.73 -11.33
C ARG A 40 -6.35 -6.08 -11.83
N ASN A 41 -5.27 -6.86 -11.96
CA ASN A 41 -3.96 -6.34 -12.37
C ASN A 41 -3.96 -5.55 -13.71
N HIS A 42 -4.85 -5.86 -14.65
CA HIS A 42 -4.96 -5.12 -15.91
C HIS A 42 -5.74 -3.80 -15.78
N GLN A 43 -6.44 -3.58 -14.68
CA GLN A 43 -7.19 -2.35 -14.37
C GLN A 43 -6.34 -1.34 -13.60
N LEU A 44 -5.23 -1.77 -13.00
CA LEU A 44 -4.26 -0.90 -12.36
C LEU A 44 -3.44 -0.12 -13.39
N THR A 45 -3.34 1.19 -13.20
CA THR A 45 -2.40 2.07 -13.90
C THR A 45 -0.95 1.72 -13.53
N GLY A 46 0.01 2.23 -14.29
CA GLY A 46 1.44 2.02 -14.00
C GLY A 46 1.85 2.52 -12.61
N LYS A 47 1.30 3.66 -12.15
CA LYS A 47 1.57 4.21 -10.82
C LYS A 47 0.95 3.37 -9.72
N GLU A 48 -0.31 2.96 -9.88
CA GLU A 48 -0.97 2.08 -8.91
C GLU A 48 -0.21 0.74 -8.77
N LYS A 49 0.33 0.19 -9.86
CA LYS A 49 1.20 -1.00 -9.78
C LYS A 49 2.47 -0.76 -8.97
N LEU A 50 3.09 0.41 -9.10
CA LEU A 50 4.29 0.76 -8.31
C LEU A 50 3.95 0.91 -6.83
N VAL A 51 2.81 1.52 -6.51
CA VAL A 51 2.29 1.63 -5.15
C VAL A 51 2.01 0.25 -4.54
N MET A 52 1.47 -0.68 -5.32
CA MET A 52 1.12 -2.02 -4.86
C MET A 52 2.29 -3.01 -4.83
N LEU A 53 3.37 -2.76 -5.58
CA LEU A 53 4.54 -3.64 -5.72
C LEU A 53 5.10 -4.21 -4.39
N PRO A 54 5.15 -3.45 -3.29
CA PRO A 54 5.75 -3.92 -2.05
C PRO A 54 4.88 -4.94 -1.31
N TYR A 55 3.57 -4.92 -1.52
CA TYR A 55 2.62 -5.59 -0.64
C TYR A 55 2.15 -6.90 -1.28
N SER A 56 2.36 -8.00 -0.57
CA SER A 56 2.04 -9.35 -1.06
C SER A 56 0.62 -9.78 -0.73
N GLY A 57 -0.01 -9.14 0.27
CA GLY A 57 -1.32 -9.56 0.80
C GLY A 57 -1.27 -10.87 1.57
N GLU A 58 -0.10 -11.22 2.12
CA GLU A 58 0.01 -12.31 3.08
C GLU A 58 -0.86 -11.94 4.32
N SER A 59 -1.66 -12.91 4.74
CA SER A 59 -2.87 -12.86 5.58
C SER A 59 -2.91 -11.87 6.75
N ALA A 60 -4.12 -11.64 7.28
CA ALA A 60 -4.44 -10.69 8.35
C ALA A 60 -3.55 -10.71 9.61
N HIS A 61 -2.73 -11.73 9.86
CA HIS A 61 -2.12 -12.00 11.17
C HIS A 61 -0.66 -12.52 11.14
N ASP A 62 0.04 -12.53 10.00
CA ASP A 62 1.28 -13.31 9.86
C ASP A 62 2.60 -12.58 10.18
N GLY A 63 2.55 -11.35 10.70
CA GLY A 63 3.79 -10.62 11.00
C GLY A 63 4.59 -10.35 9.72
N SER A 64 3.87 -10.12 8.61
CA SER A 64 4.45 -9.75 7.34
C SER A 64 5.38 -8.55 7.49
N LYS A 65 6.34 -8.45 6.57
CA LYS A 65 7.33 -7.38 6.53
C LYS A 65 6.70 -5.98 6.45
N PHE A 66 5.46 -5.86 5.95
CA PHE A 66 4.74 -4.59 5.82
C PHE A 66 3.44 -4.53 6.63
N GLY A 67 3.21 -5.52 7.50
CA GLY A 67 2.14 -5.60 8.51
C GLY A 67 0.78 -5.11 8.03
N LEU A 68 0.41 -3.91 8.47
CA LEU A 68 -0.91 -3.31 8.24
C LEU A 68 -1.24 -3.12 6.75
N TYR A 69 -0.23 -2.88 5.90
CA TYR A 69 -0.47 -2.69 4.48
C TYR A 69 -0.69 -4.00 3.74
N ASP A 70 -0.04 -5.10 4.15
CA ASP A 70 -0.37 -6.42 3.61
C ASP A 70 -1.77 -6.85 4.05
N GLU A 71 -2.15 -6.57 5.29
CA GLU A 71 -3.52 -6.77 5.76
C GLU A 71 -4.54 -5.94 4.95
N ALA A 72 -4.19 -4.71 4.57
CA ALA A 72 -5.03 -3.89 3.70
C ALA A 72 -5.21 -4.50 2.31
N VAL A 73 -4.14 -5.07 1.73
CA VAL A 73 -4.25 -5.83 0.48
C VAL A 73 -5.20 -7.02 0.66
N TRP A 74 -5.05 -7.79 1.73
CA TRP A 74 -5.92 -8.93 2.01
C TRP A 74 -7.39 -8.52 2.13
N HIS A 75 -7.70 -7.44 2.87
CA HIS A 75 -9.06 -6.92 2.96
C HIS A 75 -9.65 -6.53 1.60
N GLY A 76 -8.85 -5.94 0.72
CA GLY A 76 -9.28 -5.60 -0.63
C GLY A 76 -9.51 -6.82 -1.52
N GLN A 77 -8.64 -7.83 -1.42
CA GLN A 77 -8.78 -9.09 -2.16
C GLN A 77 -10.02 -9.89 -1.74
N GLU A 78 -10.42 -9.79 -0.48
CA GLU A 78 -11.66 -10.36 0.07
C GLU A 78 -12.91 -9.51 -0.22
N GLU A 79 -12.79 -8.49 -1.09
CA GLU A 79 -13.87 -7.58 -1.50
C GLU A 79 -14.59 -6.89 -0.31
N ARG A 80 -13.88 -6.68 0.80
CA ARG A 80 -14.45 -5.99 1.96
C ARG A 80 -14.70 -4.52 1.64
N GLU A 81 -15.68 -3.92 2.31
CA GLU A 81 -15.93 -2.49 2.21
C GLU A 81 -14.79 -1.71 2.87
N CYS A 82 -13.75 -1.37 2.08
CA CYS A 82 -12.53 -0.70 2.57
C CYS A 82 -12.82 0.59 3.36
N HIS A 83 -13.96 1.25 3.10
CA HIS A 83 -14.39 2.42 3.84
C HIS A 83 -14.93 2.17 5.24
N VAL A 84 -15.44 0.97 5.46
CA VAL A 84 -15.84 0.47 6.78
C VAL A 84 -14.62 -0.04 7.54
N VAL A 85 -13.68 -0.68 6.84
CA VAL A 85 -12.44 -1.23 7.42
C VAL A 85 -11.46 -0.11 7.83
N TYR A 86 -11.33 0.93 7.00
CA TYR A 86 -10.44 2.08 7.24
C TYR A 86 -11.26 3.38 7.30
N PRO A 87 -12.01 3.60 8.41
CA PRO A 87 -13.01 4.66 8.50
C PRO A 87 -12.42 6.06 8.76
N LEU A 88 -11.15 6.17 9.16
CA LEU A 88 -10.53 7.47 9.43
C LEU A 88 -10.20 8.23 8.13
N CYS A 89 -10.01 7.54 7.02
CA CYS A 89 -9.74 8.20 5.76
C CYS A 89 -11.02 8.69 5.10
N THR A 90 -11.08 10.01 4.88
CA THR A 90 -12.22 10.66 4.22
C THR A 90 -12.17 10.54 2.69
N PHE A 91 -11.01 10.19 2.11
CA PHE A 91 -10.79 10.15 0.66
C PHE A 91 -10.85 8.72 0.11
N SER A 92 -11.29 8.59 -1.14
CA SER A 92 -11.17 7.35 -1.91
C SER A 92 -9.78 7.21 -2.53
N ALA A 93 -9.39 6.00 -2.91
CA ALA A 93 -8.14 5.71 -3.61
C ALA A 93 -7.97 6.57 -4.87
N SER A 94 -9.03 6.79 -5.64
CA SER A 94 -8.98 7.64 -6.83
C SER A 94 -8.58 9.08 -6.51
N LEU A 95 -9.16 9.67 -5.45
CA LEU A 95 -8.82 11.04 -5.04
C LEU A 95 -7.40 11.13 -4.48
N ILE A 96 -6.97 10.12 -3.72
CA ILE A 96 -5.61 10.04 -3.18
C ILE A 96 -4.59 9.96 -4.34
N MET A 97 -4.84 9.09 -5.33
CA MET A 97 -3.96 8.96 -6.52
C MET A 97 -3.94 10.22 -7.37
N GLU A 98 -5.07 10.92 -7.53
CA GLU A 98 -5.12 12.21 -8.24
C GLU A 98 -4.27 13.28 -7.53
N GLN A 99 -4.34 13.36 -6.21
CA GLN A 99 -3.55 14.32 -5.43
C GLN A 99 -2.05 14.06 -5.55
N ILE A 100 -1.63 12.79 -5.55
CA ILE A 100 -0.23 12.39 -5.77
C ILE A 100 0.25 12.87 -7.15
N ASP A 101 -0.60 12.80 -8.16
CA ASP A 101 -0.26 13.23 -9.51
C ASP A 101 -0.09 14.75 -9.62
N GLN A 102 -0.91 15.51 -8.90
CA GLN A 102 -0.78 16.97 -8.83
C GLN A 102 0.51 17.40 -8.11
N LEU A 103 0.86 16.75 -7.01
CA LEU A 103 2.07 17.08 -6.25
C LEU A 103 3.37 16.81 -7.01
N ASN A 104 3.39 15.77 -7.86
CA ASN A 104 4.55 15.42 -8.69
C ASN A 104 4.64 16.22 -10.01
N SER A 105 3.69 17.12 -10.25
CA SER A 105 3.66 18.00 -11.42
C SER A 105 4.17 19.43 -11.11
N LEU A 106 4.59 19.66 -9.86
CA LEU A 106 5.24 20.88 -9.36
C LEU A 106 6.75 20.69 -9.27
#